data_AF-A0A352JUD0-F1
#
_entry.id   AF-A0A352JUD0-F1
#
_cell.length_a   1.000
_cell.length_b   1.000
_cell.length_c   1.000
_cell.angle_alpha   90.00
_cell.angle_beta   90.00
_cell.angle_gamma   90.00
#
_symmetry.space_group_name_H-M   'P 1'
#
loop_
_entity.id
_entity.type
_entity.pdbx_description
1 polymer ?
#
loop_
_entity_poly.entity_id
_entity_poly.type
_entity_poly.pdbx_seq_one_letter_code
_entity_poly.pdbx_strand_id
1 'polypeptide(L)'
;GTMFLDEIGDMPMELQSKLLQVLEQQEFVRVGGIINIHVDVRIVCATNKNLEDAISQGAMRDDLFYRLNEITISLPPLRNRRSD
;
A
#
# COMPACT_ATOMS: atom_id res chain seq x y z
N GLY A 1 9.70 10.40 7.49
CA GLY A 1 8.45 11.20 7.29
C GLY A 1 7.27 10.26 7.04
N THR A 2 6.07 10.75 6.70
CA THR A 2 4.91 9.87 6.42
C THR A 2 4.44 10.05 4.98
N MET A 3 4.23 8.94 4.27
CA MET A 3 3.66 8.89 2.93
C MET A 3 2.27 8.26 2.99
N PHE A 4 1.29 8.95 2.40
CA PHE A 4 -0.07 8.43 2.26
C PHE A 4 -0.29 7.94 0.83
N LEU A 5 -0.78 6.71 0.68
CA LEU A 5 -1.12 6.10 -0.60
C LEU A 5 -2.62 5.87 -0.65
N ASP A 6 -3.31 6.63 -1.49
CA ASP A 6 -4.74 6.44 -1.74
C ASP A 6 -4.96 5.41 -2.84
N GLU A 7 -6.12 4.75 -2.80
CA GLU A 7 -6.54 3.71 -3.74
C GLU A 7 -5.46 2.65 -4.04
N ILE A 8 -4.82 2.11 -2.99
CA ILE A 8 -3.73 1.13 -3.16
C ILE A 8 -4.14 -0.12 -3.96
N GLY A 9 -5.44 -0.47 -3.96
CA GLY A 9 -6.00 -1.56 -4.76
C GLY A 9 -6.08 -1.30 -6.27
N ASP A 10 -5.77 -0.08 -6.74
CA ASP A 10 -5.62 0.28 -8.16
C ASP A 10 -4.15 0.33 -8.60
N MET A 11 -3.21 0.11 -7.67
CA MET A 11 -1.78 0.14 -7.99
C MET A 11 -1.42 -1.00 -8.96
N PRO A 12 -0.76 -0.70 -10.09
CA PRO A 12 -0.26 -1.74 -10.99
C PRO A 12 0.70 -2.71 -10.31
N MET A 13 0.66 -3.99 -10.70
CA MET A 13 1.48 -5.07 -10.10
C MET A 13 3.00 -4.78 -10.11
N GLU A 14 3.49 -4.08 -11.14
CA GLU A 14 4.91 -3.69 -11.20
C GLU A 14 5.27 -2.69 -10.09
N LEU A 15 4.38 -1.74 -9.80
CA LEU A 15 4.59 -0.76 -8.72
C LEU A 15 4.42 -1.40 -7.34
N GLN A 16 3.51 -2.36 -7.18
CA GLN A 16 3.36 -3.14 -5.96
C GLN A 16 4.69 -3.83 -5.57
N SER A 17 5.37 -4.41 -6.57
CA SER A 17 6.67 -5.06 -6.39
C SER A 17 7.76 -4.09 -5.90
N LYS A 18 7.79 -2.87 -6.48
CA LYS A 18 8.73 -1.82 -6.07
C LYS A 18 8.40 -1.31 -4.67
N LEU A 19 7.12 -1.12 -4.35
CA LEU A 19 6.69 -0.68 -3.01
C LEU A 19 7.07 -1.70 -1.94
N LEU A 20 6.87 -3.00 -2.19
CA LEU A 20 7.29 -4.06 -1.30
C LEU A 20 8.81 -3.99 -1.04
N GLN A 21 9.61 -3.80 -2.08
CA GLN A 21 11.07 -3.64 -1.93
C GLN A 21 11.42 -2.46 -1.00
N VAL A 22 10.74 -1.32 -1.14
CA VAL A 22 10.95 -0.16 -0.24
C VAL A 22 10.55 -0.49 1.21
N LEU A 23 9.46 -1.21 1.40
CA LEU A 23 8.96 -1.61 2.73
C LEU A 23 9.86 -2.63 3.45
N GLU A 24 10.58 -3.45 2.70
CA GLU A 24 11.48 -4.47 3.24
C GLU A 24 12.91 -3.96 3.42
N GLN A 25 13.44 -3.27 2.41
CA GLN A 25 14.84 -2.84 2.37
C GLN A 25 15.06 -1.43 2.91
N GLN A 26 13.99 -0.64 3.08
CA GLN A 26 14.09 0.79 3.41
C GLN A 26 14.96 1.55 2.40
N GLU A 27 14.98 1.09 1.15
CA GLU A 27 15.80 1.62 0.07
C GLU A 27 15.02 1.64 -1.24
N PHE A 28 15.36 2.58 -2.14
CA PHE A 28 14.86 2.59 -3.51
C PHE A 28 15.89 3.15 -4.49
N VAL A 29 15.64 2.95 -5.78
CA VAL A 29 16.44 3.54 -6.87
C VAL A 29 15.56 4.48 -7.69
N ARG A 30 16.10 5.64 -8.08
CA ARG A 30 15.39 6.57 -8.98
C ARG A 30 15.22 5.94 -10.36
N VAL A 31 14.20 6.36 -11.10
CA VAL A 31 14.03 5.94 -12.50
C VAL A 31 15.27 6.29 -13.31
N GLY A 32 15.87 5.29 -13.95
CA GLY A 32 17.12 5.42 -14.70
C GLY A 32 18.39 5.52 -13.84
N GLY A 33 18.27 5.46 -12.52
CA GLY A 33 19.40 5.40 -11.60
C GLY A 33 19.89 3.97 -11.35
N ILE A 34 21.06 3.87 -10.72
CA ILE A 34 21.65 2.60 -10.24
C ILE A 34 22.09 2.67 -8.78
N ILE A 35 21.87 3.81 -8.13
CA ILE A 35 22.30 4.07 -6.76
C ILE A 35 21.10 3.84 -5.84
N ASN A 36 21.28 2.98 -4.84
CA ASN A 36 20.30 2.80 -3.78
C ASN A 36 20.29 4.02 -2.85
N ILE A 37 19.08 4.45 -2.51
CA ILE A 37 18.83 5.58 -1.61
C ILE A 37 18.06 5.05 -0.42
N HIS A 38 18.67 5.12 0.76
CA HIS A 38 18.00 4.78 2.02
C HIS A 38 16.94 5.81 2.39
N VAL A 39 15.83 5.35 2.94
CA VAL A 39 14.70 6.18 3.34
C VAL A 39 14.09 5.69 4.65
N ASP A 40 13.82 6.65 5.55
CA ASP A 40 13.01 6.43 6.74
C ASP A 40 11.61 7.05 6.51
N VAL A 41 10.67 6.20 6.12
CA VAL A 41 9.29 6.60 5.80
C VAL A 41 8.29 5.65 6.44
N ARG A 42 7.30 6.24 7.11
CA ARG A 42 6.08 5.57 7.54
C ARG A 42 5.08 5.57 6.40
N ILE A 43 4.48 4.42 6.10
CA ILE A 43 3.47 4.30 5.05
C ILE A 43 2.07 4.19 5.68
N VAL A 44 1.10 4.91 5.13
CA VAL A 44 -0.33 4.78 5.43
C VAL A 44 -1.06 4.60 4.12
N CYS A 45 -1.88 3.56 3.99
CA CYS A 45 -2.61 3.25 2.77
C CYS A 45 -4.12 3.35 3.00
N ALA A 46 -4.85 3.70 1.94
CA ALA A 46 -6.31 3.63 1.88
C ALA A 46 -6.76 2.95 0.59
N THR A 47 -7.92 2.31 0.63
CA THR A 47 -8.57 1.70 -0.54
C THR A 47 -10.05 1.55 -0.28
N ASN A 48 -10.85 1.70 -1.33
CA ASN A 48 -12.28 1.37 -1.34
C ASN A 48 -12.55 -0.06 -1.85
N LYS A 49 -11.54 -0.75 -2.38
CA LYS A 49 -11.63 -2.12 -2.89
C LYS A 49 -11.45 -3.15 -1.78
N ASN A 50 -12.11 -4.29 -1.94
CA ASN A 50 -11.81 -5.48 -1.14
C ASN A 50 -10.48 -6.09 -1.62
N LEU A 51 -9.45 -6.01 -0.76
CA LEU A 51 -8.11 -6.52 -1.09
C LEU A 51 -8.06 -8.05 -1.09
N GLU A 52 -8.89 -8.74 -0.31
CA GLU A 52 -8.93 -10.21 -0.32
C GLU A 52 -9.44 -10.72 -1.68
N ASP A 53 -10.48 -10.09 -2.22
CA ASP A 53 -10.98 -10.38 -3.56
C ASP A 53 -9.92 -10.03 -4.62
N ALA A 54 -9.22 -8.89 -4.47
CA ALA A 54 -8.16 -8.49 -5.40
C ALA A 54 -6.98 -9.47 -5.42
N ILE A 55 -6.62 -10.06 -4.28
CA ILE A 55 -5.61 -11.13 -4.20
C ILE A 55 -6.10 -12.36 -4.96
N SER A 56 -7.34 -12.78 -4.75
CA SER A 56 -7.92 -13.95 -5.44
C SER A 56 -7.95 -13.80 -6.97
N GLN A 57 -8.02 -12.56 -7.45
CA GLN A 57 -8.05 -12.21 -8.88
C GLN A 57 -6.65 -11.95 -9.46
N GLY A 58 -5.60 -12.01 -8.63
CA GLY A 58 -4.22 -11.71 -9.04
C GLY A 58 -3.95 -10.22 -9.31
N ALA A 59 -4.84 -9.33 -8.86
CA ALA A 59 -4.70 -7.89 -9.00
C ALA A 59 -3.95 -7.24 -7.82
N MET A 60 -3.75 -7.97 -6.72
CA MET A 60 -2.99 -7.56 -5.56
C MET A 60 -2.04 -8.70 -5.16
N ARG A 61 -0.79 -8.37 -4.85
CA ARG A 61 0.16 -9.34 -4.28
C ARG A 61 -0.19 -9.64 -2.83
N ASP A 62 -0.18 -10.92 -2.49
CA ASP A 62 -0.42 -11.41 -1.14
C ASP A 62 0.65 -10.92 -0.16
N ASP A 63 1.93 -11.00 -0.54
CA ASP A 63 3.06 -10.53 0.27
C ASP A 63 2.99 -9.04 0.63
N LEU A 64 2.67 -8.18 -0.33
CA LEU A 64 2.45 -6.76 -0.10
C LEU A 64 1.26 -6.53 0.82
N PHE A 65 0.14 -7.24 0.60
CA PHE A 65 -1.03 -7.13 1.47
C PHE A 65 -0.67 -7.48 2.92
N TYR A 66 0.01 -8.60 3.16
CA TYR A 66 0.43 -8.98 4.51
C TYR A 66 1.37 -7.95 5.15
N ARG A 67 2.24 -7.30 4.35
CA ARG A 67 3.14 -6.26 4.85
C ARG A 67 2.40 -4.97 5.23
N LEU A 68 1.32 -4.64 4.53
CA LEU A 68 0.51 -3.45 4.80
C LEU A 68 -0.56 -3.66 5.88
N ASN A 69 -1.08 -4.88 6.03
CA ASN A 69 -2.22 -5.24 6.87
C ASN A 69 -1.86 -5.45 8.35
N GLU A 70 -0.75 -4.89 8.84
CA GLU A 70 -0.36 -5.00 10.26
C GLU A 70 -1.34 -4.25 11.17
N ILE A 71 -1.83 -3.09 10.72
CA ILE A 71 -2.87 -2.31 11.41
C ILE A 71 -3.89 -1.85 10.38
N THR A 72 -5.12 -2.37 10.49
CA THR A 72 -6.23 -2.01 9.60
C THR A 72 -7.34 -1.29 10.34
N ILE A 73 -7.74 -0.14 9.80
CA ILE A 73 -8.81 0.70 10.32
C ILE A 73 -9.96 0.67 9.31
N SER A 74 -11.09 0.08 9.71
CA SER A 74 -12.31 0.12 8.90
C SER A 74 -13.04 1.45 9.14
N LEU A 75 -13.22 2.24 8.07
CA LEU A 75 -13.94 3.51 8.13
C LEU A 75 -15.41 3.29 7.70
N PRO A 76 -16.39 3.43 8.61
CA PRO A 76 -17.79 3.26 8.24
C PRO A 76 -18.26 4.41 7.33
N PRO A 77 -19.15 4.14 6.36
CA PRO A 77 -19.72 5.18 5.51
C PRO A 77 -20.54 6.17 6.35
N LEU A 78 -20.64 7.43 5.91
CA LEU A 78 -21.35 8.49 6.64
C LEU A 78 -22.80 8.13 7.01
N ARG A 79 -23.52 7.37 6.17
CA ARG A 79 -24.88 6.89 6.47
C ARG A 79 -24.99 6.05 7.76
N ASN A 80 -23.88 5.48 8.24
CA ASN A 80 -23.80 4.71 9.47
C ASN A 80 -23.28 5.54 10.66
N ARG A 81 -22.91 6.81 10.43
CA ARG A 81 -22.37 7.75 11.42
C ARG A 81 -23.43 8.80 11.77
N ARG A 82 -24.53 8.37 12.39
CA ARG A 82 -25.72 9.24 12.63
C ARG A 82 -25.46 10.47 13.53
N SER A 83 -24.33 10.49 14.24
CA SER A 83 -23.89 11.59 15.11
C SER A 83 -22.99 12.61 14.42
N ASP A 84 -22.57 12.34 13.18
CA ASP A 84 -21.74 13.21 12.35
C ASP A 84 -22.56 13.75 11.17
#